data_AF-A0A5C5Q382-F1
#
_entry.id   AF-A0A5C5Q382-F1
#
_cell.length_a   1.000
_cell.length_b   1.000
_cell.length_c   1.000
_cell.angle_alpha   90.00
_cell.angle_beta   90.00
_cell.angle_gamma   90.00
#
_symmetry.space_group_name_H-M   'P 1'
#
loop_
_entity.id
_entity.type
_entity.pdbx_description
1 polymer ?
#
loop_
_entity_poly.entity_id
_entity_poly.type
_entity_poly.pdbx_seq_one_letter_code
_entity_poly.pdbx_strand_id
1 'polypeptide(L)' 'MNTSLALTRPEVGTSREQLFRDLIGLSVQLESILFHEVVPMMRSAGHPLTGRVSSLRSEIKLRALLIGGAQ' A
#
# COMPACT_ATOMS: atom_id res chain seq x y z
N MET A 1 17.82 14.86 -13.34
CA MET A 1 17.53 13.43 -13.13
C MET A 1 16.04 13.35 -12.80
N ASN A 2 15.20 13.19 -13.83
CA ASN A 2 13.75 13.27 -13.70
C ASN A 2 13.20 11.86 -13.49
N THR A 3 12.91 11.49 -12.24
CA THR A 3 12.02 10.37 -11.94
C THR A 3 10.61 10.81 -12.27
N SER A 4 10.27 10.69 -13.57
CA SER A 4 8.88 10.70 -14.01
C SER A 4 8.19 9.55 -13.27
N LEU A 5 7.39 9.89 -12.26
CA LEU A 5 6.34 9.02 -11.76
C LEU A 5 5.40 8.80 -12.93
N ALA A 6 5.74 7.81 -13.76
CA ALA A 6 4.84 7.20 -14.72
C ALA A 6 3.75 6.51 -13.90
N LEU A 7 2.81 7.31 -13.40
CA LEU A 7 1.46 6.89 -13.10
C LEU A 7 0.96 6.26 -14.40
N THR A 8 1.06 4.95 -14.42
CA THR A 8 0.74 4.08 -15.55
C THR A 8 -0.68 4.42 -15.96
N ARG A 9 -0.81 5.12 -17.09
CA ARG A 9 -2.11 5.39 -17.69
C ARG A 9 -2.71 4.01 -17.98
N PRO A 10 -3.92 3.68 -17.50
CA PRO A 10 -4.51 2.38 -17.79
C PRO A 10 -4.58 2.22 -19.30
N GLU A 11 -3.87 1.23 -19.84
CA GLU A 11 -3.96 0.93 -21.26
C GLU A 11 -5.40 0.51 -21.57
N VAL A 12 -5.92 1.02 -22.69
CA VAL A 12 -7.27 0.72 -23.17
C VAL A 12 -7.45 -0.80 -23.24
N GLY A 13 -8.17 -1.38 -22.26
CA GLY A 13 -8.45 -2.82 -22.20
C GLY A 13 -8.13 -3.54 -20.88
N THR A 14 -7.59 -2.87 -19.85
CA THR A 14 -7.36 -3.55 -18.56
C THR A 14 -8.70 -3.92 -17.91
N SER A 15 -8.99 -5.22 -17.77
CA SER A 15 -10.22 -5.65 -17.10
C SER A 15 -10.22 -5.18 -15.64
N ARG A 16 -11.41 -4.96 -15.08
CA ARG A 16 -11.58 -4.57 -13.67
C ARG A 16 -10.87 -5.54 -12.73
N GLU A 17 -10.87 -6.84 -13.07
CA GLU A 17 -10.20 -7.90 -12.32
C GLU A 17 -8.68 -7.75 -12.38
N GLN A 18 -8.11 -7.35 -13.53
CA GLN A 18 -6.68 -7.11 -13.65
C GLN A 18 -6.25 -5.89 -12.83
N LEU A 19 -7.00 -4.79 -12.91
CA LEU A 19 -6.77 -3.61 -12.07
C LEU A 19 -6.86 -3.95 -10.58
N PHE A 20 -7.81 -4.81 -10.20
CA PHE A 20 -7.94 -5.27 -8.83
C PHE A 20 -6.74 -6.11 -8.39
N ARG A 21 -6.30 -7.07 -9.22
CA ARG A 21 -5.09 -7.87 -8.94
C ARG A 21 -3.84 -7.00 -8.80
N ASP A 22 -3.66 -6.03 -9.69
CA ASP A 22 -2.52 -5.12 -9.66
C ASP A 22 -2.54 -4.28 -8.38
N LEU A 23 -3.71 -3.78 -7.99
CA LEU A 23 -3.88 -3.01 -6.76
C LEU A 23 -3.59 -3.85 -5.50
N ILE A 24 -4.00 -5.13 -5.48
CA ILE A 24 -3.62 -6.07 -4.42
C ILE A 24 -2.10 -6.27 -4.39
N GLY A 25 -1.47 -6.50 -5.55
CA GLY A 25 -0.01 -6.66 -5.65
C GLY A 25 0.77 -5.46 -5.12
N LEU A 26 0.37 -4.24 -5.51
CA LEU A 26 0.96 -2.99 -5.01
C LEU A 26 0.76 -2.83 -3.51
N SER A 27 -0.41 -3.22 -2.97
CA SER A 27 -0.69 -3.12 -1.53
C SER A 27 0.22 -4.03 -0.70
N VAL A 28 0.51 -5.24 -1.18
CA VAL A 28 1.43 -6.19 -0.52
C VAL A 28 2.86 -5.65 -0.56
N GLN A 29 3.31 -5.13 -1.70
CA GLN A 29 4.64 -4.54 -1.82
C GLN A 29 4.81 -3.35 -0.87
N LEU A 30 3.83 -2.45 -0.82
CA LEU A 30 3.84 -1.31 0.09
C LEU A 30 3.87 -1.76 1.55
N GLU A 31 3.12 -2.80 1.91
CA GLU A 31 3.16 -3.34 3.26
C GLU A 31 4.54 -3.89 3.63
N SER A 32 5.19 -4.61 2.71
CA SER A 32 6.54 -5.15 2.92
C SER A 32 7.54 -4.02 3.20
N ILE A 33 7.53 -2.95 2.39
CA ILE A 33 8.40 -1.78 2.59
C ILE A 33 8.13 -1.13 3.94
N LEU A 34 6.85 -0.93 4.30
CA LEU A 34 6.49 -0.31 5.57
C LEU A 34 6.98 -1.14 6.76
N PHE A 35 6.84 -2.46 6.71
CA PHE A 35 7.17 -3.34 7.84
C PHE A 35 8.66 -3.60 7.99
N HIS A 36 9.37 -3.85 6.89
CA HIS A 36 10.77 -4.25 6.93
C HIS A 36 11.73 -3.08 6.93
N GLU A 37 11.33 -1.91 6.41
CA GLU A 37 12.23 -0.79 6.22
C GLU A 37 11.77 0.44 7.01
N VAL A 38 10.59 0.98 6.68
CA VAL A 38 10.17 2.30 7.16
C VAL A 38 9.86 2.32 8.65
N VAL A 39 9.01 1.41 9.15
CA VAL A 39 8.62 1.39 10.58
C VAL A 39 9.82 1.10 11.49
N PRO A 40 10.72 0.15 11.18
CA PRO A 40 11.95 -0.04 11.95
C PRO A 40 12.85 1.20 11.98
N MET A 41 13.05 1.87 10.84
CA MET A 41 13.83 3.11 10.78
C MET A 41 13.19 4.25 11.58
N MET A 42 11.86 4.41 11.48
CA MET A 42 11.14 5.41 12.25
C MET A 42 11.21 5.12 13.76
N ARG A 43 11.13 3.84 14.14
CA ARG A 43 11.24 3.40 15.53
C ARG A 43 12.63 3.69 16.09
N SER A 44 13.70 3.37 15.35
CA SER A 44 15.07 3.64 15.79
C SER A 44 15.36 5.13 15.92
N ALA A 45 14.75 5.96 15.07
CA ALA A 45 14.81 7.41 15.16
C ALA A 45 13.89 8.03 16.24
N GLY A 46 13.13 7.24 16.98
CA GLY A 46 12.14 7.75 17.96
C GLY A 46 11.03 8.60 17.32
N HIS A 47 10.74 8.36 16.04
CA HIS A 47 9.89 9.24 15.24
C HIS A 47 8.42 9.16 15.72
N PRO A 48 7.74 10.30 15.94
CA PRO A 48 6.40 10.34 16.56
C PRO A 48 5.31 9.66 15.72
N LEU A 49 5.53 9.54 14.41
CA LEU A 49 4.57 8.90 13.50
C LEU A 49 4.60 7.37 13.51
N THR A 50 5.54 6.72 14.19
CA THR A 50 5.68 5.24 14.19
C THR A 50 4.38 4.52 14.61
N GLY A 51 3.71 5.02 15.66
CA GLY A 51 2.42 4.48 16.13
C GLY A 51 1.26 4.78 15.17
N ARG A 52 1.29 5.94 14.50
CA ARG A 52 0.26 6.37 13.54
C ARG A 52 0.33 5.55 12.25
N VAL A 53 1.53 5.26 11.74
CA VAL A 53 1.74 4.39 10.57
C VAL A 53 1.23 2.97 10.87
N SER A 54 1.53 2.44 12.05
CA SER A 54 1.05 1.11 12.46
C SER A 54 -0.48 1.04 12.52
N SER A 55 -1.13 2.09 13.04
CA SER A 55 -2.59 2.18 13.14
C SER A 55 -3.27 2.32 11.78
N LEU A 56 -2.74 3.19 10.90
CA LEU A 56 -3.24 3.37 9.54
C LEU A 56 -3.15 2.09 8.72
N ARG A 57 -2.08 1.30 8.90
CA ARG A 57 -1.93 -0.01 8.25
C ARG A 57 -3.06 -0.97 8.65
N SER A 58 -3.35 -1.08 9.94
CA SER A 58 -4.44 -1.95 10.43
C SER A 58 -5.79 -1.52 9.87
N GLU A 59 -6.04 -0.20 9.80
CA GLU A 59 -7.27 0.35 9.22
C GLU A 59 -7.40 0.07 7.73
N ILE A 60 -6.32 0.23 6.96
CA ILE A 60 -6.30 -0.10 5.52
C ILE A 60 -6.59 -1.59 5.30
N LYS A 61 -5.98 -2.48 6.09
CA LYS A 61 -6.27 -3.92 6.04
C LYS A 61 -7.73 -4.23 6.33
N LEU A 62 -8.29 -3.62 7.38
CA LEU A 62 -9.69 -3.81 7.75
C LEU A 62 -10.62 -3.38 6.61
N ARG A 63 -10.38 -2.21 6.02
CA ARG A 63 -11.17 -1.71 4.88
C ARG A 63 -11.01 -2.58 3.63
N ALA A 64 -9.81 -3.07 3.35
CA ALA A 64 -9.57 -3.98 2.23
C ALA A 64 -10.33 -5.31 2.40
N LEU A 65 -10.36 -5.87 3.63
CA LEU A 65 -11.14 -7.06 3.96
C LEU A 65 -12.65 -6.81 3.81
N LEU A 66 -13.14 -5.65 4.25
CA LEU A 66 -14.57 -5.28 4.09
C LEU A 66 -14.97 -5.13 2.62
N ILE A 67 -14.11 -4.54 1.80
CA ILE A 67 -14.37 -4.37 0.36
C ILE A 67 -14.27 -5.72 -0.37
N GLY A 68 -13.30 -6.56 0.00
CA GLY A 68 -13.09 -7.88 -0.63
C GLY A 68 -14.05 -8.97 -0.15
N GLY A 69 -14.54 -8.87 1.09
CA GLY A 69 -15.45 -9.82 1.73
C GLY A 69 -16.93 -9.45 1.66
N ALA A 70 -17.28 -8.26 1.15
CA ALA A 70 -18.67 -7.87 0.87
C ALA A 70 -19.22 -8.52 -0.43
N GLN A 71 -18.91 -9.80 -0.63
CA GLN A 71 -19.54 -10.65 -1.65
C GLN A 71 -20.63 -11.51 -1.00
#